data_AF-A0A6A7G9M9-F1
#
_entry.id   AF-A0A6A7G9M9-F1
#
_cell.length_a   1.000
_cell.length_b   1.000
_cell.length_c   1.000
_cell.angle_alpha   90.00
_cell.angle_beta   90.00
_cell.angle_gamma   90.00
#
_symmetry.space_group_name_H-M   'P 1'
#
loop_
_entity.id
_entity.type
_entity.pdbx_description
1 polymer ?
#
loop_
_entity_poly.entity_id
_entity_poly.type
_entity_poly.pdbx_seq_one_letter_code
_entity_poly.pdbx_strand_id
1 'polypeptide(L)'
;SGSPVCGRARPDLPLLHVSALSFIYYFSPFLQEFNRFIIMCSQIRQNYSEDCEASINKQINMELYASYVYLSLSHYYDRDDISLPGMVKFCKDNSDEERGHAQKLMKYQNSRGGRIVLQAIAAPTMQEWGSALDGLQAALELEKQVNQSLLDLHSTAGTASDPHLTKFLEERIPG
;
A
#
# COMPACT_ATOMS: atom_id res chain seq x y z
N SER A 1 -28.46 -34.88 84.14
CA SER A 1 -29.48 -35.19 83.11
C SER A 1 -29.27 -34.29 81.91
N GLY A 2 -29.10 -34.88 80.72
CA GLY A 2 -29.44 -34.30 79.40
C GLY A 2 -28.64 -33.12 78.85
N SER A 3 -27.81 -33.39 77.84
CA SER A 3 -27.16 -32.46 76.89
C SER A 3 -28.19 -31.66 76.02
N PRO A 4 -27.82 -30.67 75.15
CA PRO A 4 -26.97 -30.90 73.98
C PRO A 4 -26.04 -29.75 73.51
N VAL A 5 -25.16 -30.20 72.61
CA VAL A 5 -24.08 -29.57 71.84
C VAL A 5 -24.58 -28.50 70.86
N CYS A 6 -23.86 -27.37 70.76
CA CYS A 6 -24.04 -26.36 69.71
C CYS A 6 -22.94 -26.51 68.65
N GLY A 7 -23.34 -26.86 67.41
CA GLY A 7 -22.45 -27.10 66.27
C GLY A 7 -22.01 -25.81 65.58
N ARG A 8 -20.71 -25.74 65.23
CA ARG A 8 -20.14 -24.74 64.33
C ARG A 8 -20.34 -25.19 62.88
N ALA A 9 -21.08 -24.42 62.10
CA ALA A 9 -21.16 -24.57 60.65
C ALA A 9 -19.84 -24.10 60.01
N ARG A 10 -19.20 -24.96 59.21
CA ARG A 10 -18.19 -24.55 58.23
C ARG A 10 -18.93 -24.21 56.93
N PRO A 11 -18.58 -23.12 56.23
CA PRO A 11 -19.10 -22.91 54.89
C PRO A 11 -18.38 -23.86 53.92
N ASP A 12 -19.16 -24.67 53.22
CA ASP A 12 -18.70 -25.46 52.09
C ASP A 12 -18.20 -24.52 50.99
N LEU A 13 -16.92 -24.63 50.62
CA LEU A 13 -16.42 -24.04 49.38
C LEU A 13 -16.93 -24.89 48.21
N PRO A 14 -17.64 -24.32 47.23
CA PRO A 14 -17.94 -25.04 46.01
C PRO A 14 -16.64 -25.19 45.21
N LEU A 15 -16.21 -26.44 45.01
CA LEU A 15 -15.24 -26.80 43.98
C LEU A 15 -15.82 -26.38 42.62
N LEU A 16 -15.36 -25.24 42.10
CA LEU A 16 -15.64 -24.81 40.73
C LEU A 16 -14.95 -25.80 39.78
N HIS A 17 -15.70 -26.82 39.37
CA HIS A 17 -15.31 -27.73 38.31
C HIS A 17 -15.43 -26.97 36.99
N VAL A 18 -14.39 -26.20 36.64
CA VAL A 18 -14.34 -25.48 35.36
C VAL A 18 -14.22 -26.52 34.26
N SER A 19 -15.33 -26.80 33.57
CA SER A 19 -15.32 -27.72 32.44
C SER A 19 -14.40 -27.16 31.35
N ALA A 20 -13.66 -28.04 30.65
CA ALA A 20 -12.79 -27.64 29.54
C ALA A 20 -13.53 -26.82 28.46
N LEU A 21 -14.86 -27.00 28.35
CA LEU A 21 -15.74 -26.27 27.44
C LEU A 21 -15.91 -24.80 27.82
N SER A 22 -15.90 -24.47 29.12
CA SER A 22 -15.97 -23.09 29.63
C SER A 22 -14.69 -22.30 29.33
N PHE A 23 -13.54 -22.98 29.34
CA PHE A 23 -12.24 -22.39 29.02
C PHE A 23 -12.16 -22.02 27.53
N ILE A 24 -12.64 -22.89 26.64
CA ILE A 24 -12.65 -22.63 25.18
C ILE A 24 -13.55 -21.42 24.85
N TYR A 25 -14.74 -21.30 25.45
CA TYR A 25 -15.65 -20.20 25.16
C TYR A 25 -15.14 -18.82 25.61
N TYR A 26 -14.45 -18.74 26.74
CA TYR A 26 -13.87 -17.49 27.24
C TYR A 26 -12.53 -17.13 26.58
N PHE A 27 -11.76 -18.13 26.13
CA PHE A 27 -10.44 -17.93 25.53
C PHE A 27 -10.47 -17.85 24.00
N SER A 28 -11.56 -18.31 23.35
CA SER A 28 -11.74 -18.29 21.89
C SER A 28 -11.72 -16.88 21.28
N PRO A 29 -12.40 -15.85 21.85
CA PRO A 29 -12.34 -14.50 21.28
C PRO A 29 -10.92 -13.91 21.36
N PHE A 30 -10.22 -14.17 22.47
CA PHE A 30 -8.84 -13.75 22.68
C PHE A 30 -7.88 -14.45 21.71
N LEU A 31 -7.98 -15.76 21.55
CA LEU A 31 -7.19 -16.51 20.56
C LEU A 31 -7.52 -16.11 19.13
N GLN A 32 -8.76 -15.74 18.85
CA GLN A 32 -9.19 -15.29 17.52
C GLN A 32 -8.72 -13.87 17.21
N GLU A 33 -8.66 -12.97 18.19
CA GLU A 33 -7.96 -11.70 18.06
C GLU A 33 -6.44 -11.87 17.96
N PHE A 34 -5.84 -12.77 18.74
CA PHE A 34 -4.41 -13.06 18.67
C PHE A 34 -4.03 -13.68 17.32
N ASN A 35 -4.83 -14.61 16.79
CA ASN A 35 -4.65 -15.13 15.43
C ASN A 35 -4.87 -14.04 14.40
N ARG A 36 -5.88 -13.17 14.57
CA ARG A 36 -6.11 -12.02 13.68
C ARG A 36 -4.91 -11.05 13.71
N PHE A 37 -4.30 -10.83 14.87
CA PHE A 37 -3.11 -10.00 15.06
C PHE A 37 -1.84 -10.63 14.43
N ILE A 38 -1.65 -11.95 14.61
CA ILE A 38 -0.60 -12.74 13.93
C ILE A 38 -0.82 -12.75 12.40
N ILE A 39 -2.06 -12.67 11.92
CA ILE A 39 -2.41 -12.58 10.50
C ILE A 39 -2.21 -11.15 9.95
N MET A 40 -2.27 -10.10 10.78
CA MET A 40 -2.14 -8.71 10.33
C MET A 40 -0.71 -8.35 9.91
N CYS A 41 0.32 -8.84 10.61
CA CYS A 41 1.71 -8.59 10.22
C CYS A 41 2.25 -9.76 9.39
N SER A 42 2.70 -9.47 8.16
CA SER A 42 3.26 -10.48 7.28
C SER A 42 4.48 -11.15 7.91
N GLN A 43 4.58 -12.48 7.84
CA GLN A 43 5.70 -13.26 8.41
C GLN A 43 7.07 -12.86 7.85
N ILE A 44 7.10 -12.28 6.65
CA ILE A 44 8.33 -11.84 5.97
C ILE A 44 8.64 -10.35 6.20
N ARG A 45 7.81 -9.61 6.94
CA ARG A 45 8.01 -8.17 7.16
C ARG A 45 9.16 -7.93 8.14
N GLN A 46 10.21 -7.27 7.67
CA GLN A 46 11.37 -6.91 8.48
C GLN A 46 11.86 -5.52 8.13
N ASN A 47 12.03 -4.68 9.16
CA ASN A 47 12.48 -3.28 9.04
C ASN A 47 11.74 -2.50 7.93
N TYR A 48 10.41 -2.64 7.89
CA TYR A 48 9.57 -2.01 6.88
C TYR A 48 8.44 -1.26 7.59
N SER A 49 8.60 0.06 7.73
CA SER A 49 7.65 0.88 8.49
C SER A 49 6.31 1.00 7.78
N GLU A 50 5.25 1.27 8.53
CA GLU A 50 3.92 1.54 7.96
C GLU A 50 3.94 2.80 7.09
N ASP A 51 4.73 3.81 7.46
CA ASP A 51 4.94 5.02 6.65
C ASP A 51 5.56 4.70 5.29
N CYS A 52 6.57 3.82 5.24
CA CYS A 52 7.17 3.38 3.97
C CYS A 52 6.17 2.60 3.11
N GLU A 53 5.39 1.71 3.72
CA GLU A 53 4.33 0.97 3.03
C GLU A 53 3.27 1.89 2.44
N ALA A 54 2.83 2.89 3.20
CA ALA A 54 1.85 3.89 2.76
C ALA A 54 2.43 4.75 1.63
N SER A 55 3.66 5.22 1.75
CA SER A 55 4.34 6.01 0.71
C SER A 55 4.56 5.21 -0.58
N ILE A 56 4.85 3.90 -0.49
CA ILE A 56 4.89 3.02 -1.67
C ILE A 56 3.52 2.90 -2.34
N ASN A 57 2.44 2.72 -1.56
CA ASN A 57 1.08 2.70 -2.12
C ASN A 57 0.72 4.03 -2.80
N LYS A 58 1.11 5.16 -2.21
CA LYS A 58 0.95 6.49 -2.82
C LYS A 58 1.72 6.59 -4.14
N GLN A 59 2.99 6.16 -4.17
CA GLN A 59 3.80 6.20 -5.39
C GLN A 59 3.23 5.28 -6.48
N ILE A 60 2.76 4.08 -6.13
CA ILE A 60 2.07 3.18 -7.06
C ILE A 60 0.91 3.91 -7.76
N ASN A 61 0.09 4.65 -7.01
CA ASN A 61 -1.01 5.41 -7.59
C ASN A 61 -0.53 6.57 -8.46
N MET A 62 0.59 7.22 -8.11
CA MET A 62 1.21 8.28 -8.90
C MET A 62 1.70 7.75 -10.26
N GLU A 63 2.39 6.61 -10.31
CA GLU A 63 2.84 6.01 -11.58
C GLU A 63 1.65 5.55 -12.44
N LEU A 64 0.60 5.00 -11.81
CA LEU A 64 -0.62 4.64 -12.54
C LEU A 64 -1.34 5.86 -13.10
N TYR A 65 -1.35 6.98 -12.37
CA TYR A 65 -1.88 8.25 -12.86
C TYR A 65 -1.04 8.79 -14.02
N ALA A 66 0.29 8.78 -13.90
CA ALA A 66 1.18 9.21 -14.97
C ALA A 66 0.98 8.37 -16.24
N SER A 67 0.90 7.04 -16.10
CA SER A 67 0.55 6.12 -17.19
C SER A 67 -0.78 6.50 -17.86
N TYR A 68 -1.79 6.87 -17.07
CA TYR A 68 -3.11 7.25 -17.58
C TYR A 68 -3.12 8.59 -18.31
N VAL A 69 -2.35 9.58 -17.82
CA VAL A 69 -2.15 10.86 -18.50
C VAL A 69 -1.46 10.65 -19.85
N TYR A 70 -0.38 9.87 -19.90
CA TYR A 70 0.31 9.55 -21.15
C TYR A 70 -0.59 8.79 -22.13
N LEU A 71 -1.46 7.91 -21.65
CA LEU A 71 -2.45 7.23 -22.49
C LEU A 71 -3.44 8.22 -23.12
N SER A 72 -3.89 9.22 -22.34
CA SER A 72 -4.75 10.30 -22.84
C SER A 72 -4.06 11.13 -23.91
N LEU A 73 -2.81 11.54 -23.68
CA LEU A 73 -1.98 12.24 -24.67
C LEU A 73 -1.84 11.43 -25.97
N SER A 74 -1.53 10.14 -25.85
CA SER A 74 -1.34 9.25 -27.00
C SER A 74 -2.60 9.21 -27.87
N HIS A 75 -3.78 8.99 -27.29
CA HIS A 75 -5.03 8.93 -28.04
C HIS A 75 -5.52 10.29 -28.54
N TYR A 76 -5.17 11.39 -27.88
CA TYR A 76 -5.45 12.73 -28.39
C TYR A 76 -4.65 13.01 -29.67
N TYR A 77 -3.35 12.71 -29.69
CA TYR A 77 -2.51 12.90 -30.87
C TYR A 77 -2.80 11.92 -32.02
N ASP A 78 -3.54 10.85 -31.75
CA ASP A 78 -3.97 9.84 -32.73
C ASP A 78 -5.28 10.20 -33.44
N ARG A 79 -5.99 11.26 -32.99
CA ARG A 79 -7.20 11.72 -33.67
C ARG A 79 -6.91 12.15 -35.10
N ASP A 80 -7.87 11.95 -36.00
CA ASP A 80 -7.72 12.21 -37.44
C ASP A 80 -7.51 13.70 -37.75
N ASP A 81 -7.99 14.60 -36.89
CA ASP A 81 -7.85 16.05 -37.01
C ASP A 81 -6.50 16.60 -36.50
N ILE A 82 -5.70 15.78 -35.80
CA ILE A 82 -4.37 16.15 -35.29
C ILE A 82 -3.26 15.34 -35.94
N SER A 83 -3.41 14.00 -35.96
CA SER A 83 -2.58 13.03 -36.67
C SER A 83 -1.06 13.22 -36.51
N LEU A 84 -0.56 13.13 -35.27
CA LEU A 84 0.87 13.24 -34.93
C LEU A 84 1.46 11.88 -34.49
N PRO A 85 1.74 10.94 -35.43
CA PRO A 85 2.10 9.55 -35.10
C PRO A 85 3.40 9.41 -34.28
N GLY A 86 4.35 10.32 -34.45
CA GLY A 86 5.56 10.36 -33.62
C GLY A 86 5.23 10.61 -32.15
N MET A 87 4.26 11.49 -31.88
CA MET A 87 3.80 11.74 -30.51
C MET A 87 2.93 10.63 -29.96
N VAL A 88 2.08 10.02 -30.80
CA VAL A 88 1.31 8.83 -30.42
C VAL A 88 2.23 7.75 -29.86
N LYS A 89 3.30 7.41 -30.62
CA LYS A 89 4.29 6.42 -30.21
C LYS A 89 5.01 6.83 -28.93
N PHE A 90 5.53 8.05 -28.87
CA PHE A 90 6.24 8.55 -27.69
C PHE A 90 5.37 8.46 -26.43
N CYS A 91 4.16 9.00 -26.45
CA CYS A 91 3.26 8.97 -25.30
C CYS A 91 2.82 7.54 -24.95
N LYS A 92 2.65 6.67 -25.96
CA LYS A 92 2.31 5.27 -25.72
C LYS A 92 3.43 4.52 -25.00
N ASP A 93 4.67 4.71 -25.43
CA ASP A 93 5.84 4.07 -24.82
C ASP A 93 6.00 4.53 -23.35
N ASN A 94 5.89 5.83 -23.08
CA ASN A 94 5.95 6.36 -21.70
C ASN A 94 4.78 5.84 -20.84
N SER A 95 3.56 5.76 -21.38
CA SER A 95 2.42 5.17 -20.67
C SER A 95 2.70 3.73 -20.23
N ASP A 96 3.34 2.94 -21.09
CA ASP A 96 3.67 1.55 -20.81
C ASP A 96 4.86 1.43 -19.84
N GLU A 97 5.83 2.36 -19.90
CA GLU A 97 6.95 2.49 -18.96
C GLU A 97 6.49 2.78 -17.54
N GLU A 98 5.62 3.80 -17.34
CA GLU A 98 5.10 4.15 -16.01
C GLU A 98 4.24 3.06 -15.40
N ARG A 99 3.46 2.35 -16.23
CA ARG A 99 2.76 1.15 -15.77
C ARG A 99 3.74 0.08 -15.32
N GLY A 100 4.89 -0.05 -15.99
CA GLY A 100 6.00 -0.89 -15.57
C GLY A 100 6.59 -0.47 -14.23
N HIS A 101 6.76 0.84 -13.98
CA HIS A 101 7.19 1.38 -12.69
C HIS A 101 6.22 1.02 -11.55
N ALA A 102 4.92 1.23 -11.77
CA ALA A 102 3.89 0.83 -10.82
C ALA A 102 3.98 -0.67 -10.47
N GLN A 103 4.16 -1.53 -11.47
CA GLN A 103 4.28 -2.98 -11.27
C GLN A 103 5.55 -3.37 -10.50
N LYS A 104 6.69 -2.72 -10.76
CA LYS A 104 7.93 -2.91 -9.99
C LYS A 104 7.71 -2.58 -8.51
N LEU A 105 7.06 -1.44 -8.22
CA LEU A 105 6.72 -1.00 -6.87
C LEU A 105 5.76 -1.98 -6.18
N MET A 106 4.72 -2.45 -6.86
CA MET A 106 3.81 -3.48 -6.34
C MET A 106 4.53 -4.78 -5.98
N LYS A 107 5.44 -5.23 -6.85
CA LYS A 107 6.25 -6.43 -6.59
C LYS A 107 7.16 -6.23 -5.38
N TYR A 108 7.74 -5.05 -5.25
CA TYR A 108 8.56 -4.67 -4.10
C TYR A 108 7.76 -4.62 -2.80
N GLN A 109 6.57 -4.00 -2.82
CA GLN A 109 5.65 -3.94 -1.68
C GLN A 109 5.38 -5.33 -1.12
N ASN A 110 5.03 -6.28 -1.99
CA ASN A 110 4.76 -7.66 -1.60
C ASN A 110 6.03 -8.38 -1.10
N SER A 111 7.20 -8.13 -1.68
CA SER A 111 8.45 -8.77 -1.25
C SER A 111 8.92 -8.31 0.13
N ARG A 112 8.56 -7.09 0.55
CA ARG A 112 8.82 -6.56 1.90
C ARG A 112 7.77 -6.95 2.93
N GLY A 113 6.75 -7.71 2.54
CA GLY A 113 5.64 -8.10 3.41
C GLY A 113 4.59 -7.00 3.63
N GLY A 114 4.63 -5.93 2.82
CA GLY A 114 3.57 -4.93 2.78
C GLY A 114 2.29 -5.44 2.11
N ARG A 115 1.30 -4.57 2.02
CA ARG A 115 0.00 -4.78 1.37
C ARG A 115 -0.23 -3.69 0.35
N ILE A 116 -0.57 -4.12 -0.86
CA ILE A 116 -0.96 -3.21 -1.93
C ILE A 116 -2.39 -2.75 -1.66
N VAL A 117 -2.58 -1.44 -1.58
CA VAL A 117 -3.89 -0.81 -1.46
C VAL A 117 -4.09 0.10 -2.67
N LEU A 118 -4.75 -0.41 -3.70
CA LEU A 118 -5.03 0.35 -4.91
C LEU A 118 -6.12 1.39 -4.63
N GLN A 119 -5.91 2.60 -5.13
CA GLN A 119 -6.85 3.71 -5.03
C GLN A 119 -7.46 4.02 -6.39
N ALA A 120 -8.46 4.90 -6.39
CA ALA A 120 -8.98 5.44 -7.62
C ALA A 120 -7.89 6.25 -8.33
N ILE A 121 -7.67 5.95 -9.61
CA ILE A 121 -6.80 6.76 -10.47
C ILE A 121 -7.66 7.93 -10.94
N ALA A 122 -7.25 9.16 -10.60
CA ALA A 122 -7.94 10.35 -11.05
C ALA A 122 -7.92 10.45 -12.58
N ALA A 123 -8.98 10.99 -13.17
CA ALA A 123 -8.95 11.33 -14.58
C ALA A 123 -7.88 12.41 -14.83
N PRO A 124 -7.20 12.39 -15.99
CA PRO A 124 -6.29 13.46 -16.38
C PRO A 124 -6.98 14.83 -16.30
N THR A 125 -6.26 15.84 -15.81
CA THR A 125 -6.78 17.20 -15.64
C THR A 125 -7.16 17.88 -16.96
N MET A 126 -6.57 17.43 -18.06
CA MET A 126 -6.86 17.88 -19.42
C MET A 126 -7.29 16.71 -20.30
N GLN A 127 -8.22 16.98 -21.20
CA GLN A 127 -8.70 16.04 -22.21
C GLN A 127 -8.34 16.48 -23.64
N GLU A 128 -8.03 17.77 -23.79
CA GLU A 128 -7.58 18.40 -25.02
C GLU A 128 -6.18 18.97 -24.76
N TRP A 129 -5.17 18.46 -25.44
CA TRP A 129 -3.76 18.72 -25.12
C TRP A 129 -3.10 19.81 -25.98
N GLY A 130 -3.81 20.33 -26.99
CA GLY A 130 -3.29 21.39 -27.86
C GLY A 130 -2.25 20.89 -28.85
N SER A 131 -1.18 21.67 -29.01
CA SER A 131 -0.06 21.35 -29.89
C SER A 131 0.92 20.37 -29.25
N ALA A 132 1.82 19.78 -30.04
CA ALA A 132 2.89 18.93 -29.52
C ALA A 132 3.74 19.63 -28.44
N LEU A 133 3.96 20.95 -28.56
CA LEU A 133 4.70 21.71 -27.55
C LEU A 133 3.95 21.74 -26.21
N ASP A 134 2.63 21.96 -26.25
CA ASP A 134 1.79 22.01 -25.06
C ASP A 134 1.76 20.65 -24.35
N GLY A 135 1.62 19.56 -25.11
CA GLY A 135 1.67 18.21 -24.52
C GLY A 135 3.05 17.84 -23.96
N LEU A 136 4.15 18.28 -24.58
CA LEU A 136 5.49 18.07 -24.03
C LEU A 136 5.74 18.90 -22.76
N GLN A 137 5.18 20.11 -22.67
CA GLN A 137 5.22 20.91 -21.44
C GLN A 137 4.42 20.26 -20.32
N ALA A 138 3.24 19.71 -20.64
CA ALA A 138 2.43 18.97 -19.68
C ALA A 138 3.14 17.68 -19.21
N ALA A 139 3.78 16.94 -20.12
CA ALA A 139 4.58 15.77 -19.80
C ALA A 139 5.75 16.15 -18.88
N LEU A 140 6.51 17.21 -19.19
CA LEU A 140 7.61 17.69 -18.35
C LEU A 140 7.14 18.05 -16.93
N GLU A 141 5.96 18.65 -16.80
CA GLU A 141 5.41 18.99 -15.49
C GLU A 141 4.94 17.76 -14.72
N LEU A 142 4.38 16.77 -15.41
CA LEU A 142 4.06 15.47 -14.83
C LEU A 142 5.31 14.75 -14.30
N GLU A 143 6.39 14.71 -15.08
CA GLU A 143 7.66 14.09 -14.67
C GLU A 143 8.24 14.76 -13.42
N LYS A 144 8.20 16.09 -13.33
CA LYS A 144 8.63 16.80 -12.11
C LYS A 144 7.81 16.39 -10.89
N GLN A 145 6.50 16.20 -11.05
CA GLN A 145 5.63 15.76 -9.95
C GLN A 145 5.93 14.32 -9.52
N VAL A 146 6.11 13.41 -10.48
CA VAL A 146 6.50 12.01 -10.22
C VAL A 146 7.84 11.97 -9.49
N ASN A 147 8.84 12.69 -10.00
CA ASN A 147 10.17 12.76 -9.39
C ASN A 147 10.15 13.39 -7.99
N GLN A 148 9.37 14.45 -7.77
CA GLN A 148 9.23 15.02 -6.42
C GLN A 148 8.60 14.00 -5.45
N SER A 149 7.60 13.24 -5.90
CA SER A 149 7.00 12.17 -5.09
C SER A 149 8.01 11.04 -4.78
N LEU A 150 8.91 10.71 -5.71
CA LEU A 150 10.01 9.76 -5.48
C LEU A 150 11.01 10.29 -4.44
N LEU A 151 11.36 11.57 -4.49
CA LEU A 151 12.23 12.21 -3.50
C LEU A 151 11.61 12.20 -2.10
N ASP A 152 10.31 12.47 -1.99
CA ASP A 152 9.58 12.41 -0.72
C ASP A 152 9.54 10.99 -0.15
N LEU A 153 9.34 9.98 -1.01
CA LEU A 153 9.40 8.57 -0.66
C LEU A 153 10.80 8.14 -0.21
N HIS A 154 11.85 8.59 -0.92
CA HIS A 154 13.25 8.34 -0.55
C HIS A 154 13.57 8.97 0.81
N SER A 155 13.12 10.20 1.06
CA SER A 155 13.24 10.86 2.36
C SER A 155 12.56 10.08 3.48
N THR A 156 11.33 9.60 3.24
CA THR A 156 10.58 8.74 4.19
C THR A 156 11.37 7.47 4.53
N ALA A 157 11.93 6.81 3.53
CA ALA A 157 12.77 5.63 3.70
C ALA A 157 14.05 5.92 4.50
N GLY A 158 14.67 7.07 4.24
CA GLY A 158 15.84 7.56 4.98
C GLY A 158 15.54 7.81 6.45
N THR A 159 14.43 8.49 6.76
CA THR A 159 13.97 8.71 8.15
C THR A 159 13.65 7.39 8.86
N ALA A 160 13.07 6.42 8.16
CA ALA A 160 12.81 5.09 8.70
C ALA A 160 14.06 4.20 8.81
N SER A 161 15.23 4.68 8.38
CA SER A 161 16.47 3.89 8.32
C SER A 161 16.30 2.58 7.55
N ASP A 162 15.64 2.64 6.38
CA ASP A 162 15.43 1.49 5.49
C ASP A 162 16.38 1.54 4.26
N PRO A 163 17.61 1.01 4.39
CA PRO A 163 18.59 1.02 3.30
C PRO A 163 18.19 0.13 2.12
N HIS A 164 17.30 -0.84 2.33
CA HIS A 164 16.83 -1.70 1.24
C HIS A 164 15.81 -0.97 0.36
N LEU A 165 15.03 -0.05 0.93
CA LEU A 165 14.12 0.81 0.19
C LEU A 165 14.85 1.93 -0.55
N THR A 166 15.75 2.67 0.11
CA THR A 166 16.50 3.74 -0.56
C THR A 166 17.27 3.21 -1.78
N LYS A 167 17.98 2.09 -1.63
CA LYS A 167 18.70 1.43 -2.73
C LYS A 167 17.78 0.99 -3.86
N PHE A 168 16.61 0.44 -3.54
CA PHE A 168 15.65 0.01 -4.55
C PHE A 168 15.17 1.18 -5.41
N LEU A 169 14.87 2.32 -4.78
CA LEU A 169 14.42 3.52 -5.48
C LEU A 169 15.50 4.04 -6.43
N GLU A 170 16.75 4.12 -5.97
CA GLU A 170 17.89 4.58 -6.76
C GLU A 170 18.21 3.69 -7.98
N GLU A 171 18.02 2.37 -7.88
CA GLU A 171 18.41 1.43 -8.94
C GLU A 171 17.28 1.09 -9.93
N ARG A 172 16.02 1.13 -9.51
CA ARG A 172 14.92 0.45 -10.23
C ARG A 172 13.83 1.37 -10.77
N ILE A 173 13.78 2.60 -10.29
CA ILE A 173 12.80 3.62 -10.68
C ILE A 173 13.60 4.88 -11.07
N PRO A 174 14.04 4.99 -12.34
CA PRO A 174 14.54 6.27 -12.83
C PRO A 174 13.40 7.29 -12.78
N GLY A 175 13.73 8.52 -12.38
CA GLY A 175 12.86 9.68 -12.56
C GLY A 175 13.24 10.49 -13.79
#